data_AF-A0A9I9ED34-F1
#
_entry.id   AF-A0A9I9ED34-F1
#
_cell.length_a   1.000
_cell.length_b   1.000
_cell.length_c   1.000
_cell.angle_alpha   90.00
_cell.angle_beta   90.00
_cell.angle_gamma   90.00
#
_symmetry.space_group_name_H-M   'P 1'
#
loop_
_entity.id
_entity.type
_entity.pdbx_description
1 polymer ?
#
loop_
_entity_poly.entity_id
_entity_poly.type
_entity_poly.pdbx_seq_one_letter_code
_entity_poly.pdbx_strand_id
1 'polypeptide(L)'
;MLTCAIAYESNGHSNREAAMLLINGFSGSLKLWWDHALSTERKEAIKRQKTKVRRIIKVEEGASTTQEVEEEIENVVETLLYAINLHFGLGSDTDVENQRKIIKNLKCSSMENFRWYKDMFLLRIYIFKDCNARHWKEMFIDGLPSFMAECVYNSLNKAYPK
;
A
#
# COMPACT_ATOMS: atom_id res chain seq x y z
N MET A 1 -3.83 7.07 -5.45
CA MET A 1 -4.97 6.31 -6.02
C MET A 1 -6.19 6.41 -5.13
N LEU A 2 -6.17 5.99 -3.87
CA LEU A 2 -7.32 6.16 -2.95
C LEU A 2 -7.72 7.63 -2.77
N THR A 3 -6.76 8.53 -2.58
CA THR A 3 -6.99 9.98 -2.51
C THR A 3 -7.59 10.57 -3.79
N CYS A 4 -7.19 10.04 -4.95
CA CYS A 4 -7.75 10.44 -6.24
C CYS A 4 -9.19 9.95 -6.39
N ALA A 5 -9.48 8.71 -5.96
CA ALA A 5 -10.85 8.18 -5.97
C ALA A 5 -11.79 9.03 -5.12
N ILE A 6 -11.36 9.37 -3.89
CA ILE A 6 -12.11 10.24 -2.97
C ILE A 6 -12.31 11.64 -3.59
N ALA A 7 -11.30 12.17 -4.28
CA ALA A 7 -11.41 13.44 -5.00
C ALA A 7 -12.44 13.38 -6.14
N TYR A 8 -12.53 12.27 -6.87
CA TYR A 8 -13.54 12.12 -7.92
C TYR A 8 -14.95 11.97 -7.34
N GLU A 9 -15.12 11.19 -6.28
CA GLU A 9 -16.41 11.03 -5.60
C GLU A 9 -16.91 12.36 -5.00
N SER A 10 -16.00 13.16 -4.41
CA SER A 10 -16.34 14.49 -3.90
C SER A 10 -16.66 15.51 -4.99
N ASN A 11 -16.22 15.28 -6.23
CA ASN A 11 -16.61 16.06 -7.41
C ASN A 11 -17.92 15.56 -8.07
N GLY A 12 -18.64 14.63 -7.43
CA GLY A 12 -19.92 14.12 -7.90
C GLY A 12 -19.85 12.98 -8.92
N HIS A 13 -18.66 12.42 -9.18
CA HIS A 13 -18.55 11.20 -9.98
C HIS A 13 -19.04 9.99 -9.19
N SER A 14 -19.74 9.08 -9.86
CA SER A 14 -20.06 7.76 -9.30
C SER A 14 -18.77 6.96 -9.03
N ASN A 15 -18.83 6.01 -8.10
CA ASN A 15 -17.70 5.13 -7.79
C ASN A 15 -17.19 4.41 -9.06
N ARG A 16 -18.10 3.97 -9.93
CA ARG A 16 -17.74 3.39 -11.24
C ARG A 16 -17.01 4.36 -12.16
N GLU A 17 -17.47 5.61 -12.28
CA GLU A 17 -16.80 6.62 -13.11
C GLU A 17 -15.42 6.97 -12.56
N ALA A 18 -15.29 7.13 -11.24
CA ALA A 18 -14.02 7.33 -10.56
C ALA A 18 -13.03 6.17 -10.87
N ALA A 19 -13.51 4.93 -10.83
CA ALA A 19 -12.69 3.77 -11.20
C ALA A 19 -12.26 3.79 -12.68
N MET A 20 -13.15 4.18 -13.60
CA MET A 20 -12.81 4.30 -15.03
C MET A 20 -11.78 5.40 -15.28
N LEU A 21 -11.89 6.55 -14.60
CA LEU A 21 -10.89 7.62 -14.66
C LEU A 21 -9.53 7.16 -14.14
N LEU A 22 -9.51 6.37 -13.06
CA LEU A 22 -8.27 5.76 -12.55
C LEU A 22 -7.64 4.81 -13.57
N ILE A 23 -8.43 3.91 -14.17
CA ILE A 23 -7.98 2.96 -15.19
C ILE A 23 -7.38 3.69 -16.40
N ASN A 24 -8.04 4.74 -16.88
CA ASN A 24 -7.54 5.55 -17.99
C ASN A 24 -6.21 6.25 -17.66
N GLY A 25 -5.97 6.55 -16.38
CA GLY A 25 -4.72 7.11 -15.88
C GLY A 25 -3.59 6.08 -15.68
N PHE A 26 -3.82 4.78 -15.91
CA PHE A 26 -2.78 3.77 -15.76
C PHE A 26 -1.64 3.97 -16.76
N SER A 27 -0.42 3.78 -16.28
CA SER A 27 0.80 3.86 -17.08
C SER A 27 1.82 2.81 -16.63
N GLY A 28 2.84 2.55 -17.45
CA GLY A 28 3.90 1.58 -17.16
C GLY A 28 3.38 0.18 -16.85
N SER A 29 3.92 -0.45 -15.81
CA SER A 29 3.58 -1.82 -15.40
C SER A 29 2.10 -2.00 -15.04
N LEU A 30 1.45 -0.96 -14.53
CA LEU A 30 0.04 -1.02 -14.17
C LEU A 30 -0.85 -1.10 -15.42
N LYS A 31 -0.49 -0.35 -16.47
CA LYS A 31 -1.17 -0.42 -17.77
C LYS A 31 -0.94 -1.77 -18.45
N LEU A 32 0.30 -2.26 -18.47
CA LEU A 32 0.61 -3.56 -19.07
C LEU A 32 -0.13 -4.70 -18.38
N TRP A 33 -0.19 -4.67 -17.04
CA TRP A 33 -0.99 -5.62 -16.26
C TRP A 33 -2.46 -5.55 -16.66
N TRP A 34 -3.03 -4.34 -16.65
CA TRP A 34 -4.44 -4.15 -17.00
C TRP A 34 -4.70 -4.63 -18.42
N ASP A 35 -3.98 -4.14 -19.43
CA ASP A 35 -4.27 -4.42 -20.82
C ASP A 35 -4.03 -5.89 -21.21
N HIS A 36 -2.93 -6.50 -20.74
CA HIS A 36 -2.47 -7.79 -21.25
C HIS A 36 -2.55 -8.95 -20.26
N ALA A 37 -2.35 -8.73 -18.96
CA ALA A 37 -2.29 -9.81 -17.98
C ALA A 37 -3.66 -10.14 -17.37
N LEU A 38 -4.54 -9.15 -17.23
CA LEU A 38 -5.87 -9.34 -16.66
C LEU A 38 -6.86 -9.80 -17.74
N SER A 39 -7.50 -10.95 -17.52
CA SER A 39 -8.51 -11.49 -18.46
C SER A 39 -9.70 -10.55 -18.61
N THR A 40 -10.33 -10.58 -19.78
CA THR A 40 -11.53 -9.77 -20.06
C THR A 40 -12.64 -10.06 -19.05
N GLU A 41 -12.85 -11.32 -18.68
CA GLU A 41 -13.83 -11.72 -17.66
C GLU A 41 -13.57 -11.03 -16.31
N ARG A 42 -12.31 -11.00 -15.86
CA ARG A 42 -11.94 -10.33 -14.59
C ARG A 42 -12.11 -8.82 -14.68
N LYS A 43 -11.73 -8.19 -15.79
CA LYS A 43 -11.95 -6.75 -16.02
C LYS A 43 -13.44 -6.41 -15.88
N GLU A 44 -14.27 -7.23 -16.50
CA GLU A 44 -15.71 -7.04 -16.51
C GLU A 44 -16.36 -7.35 -15.15
N ALA A 45 -15.83 -8.32 -14.40
CA ALA A 45 -16.23 -8.57 -13.02
C ALA A 45 -15.94 -7.35 -12.13
N ILE A 46 -14.74 -6.77 -12.23
CA ILE A 46 -14.36 -5.57 -11.46
C ILE A 46 -15.29 -4.41 -11.78
N LYS A 47 -15.51 -4.10 -13.06
CA LYS A 47 -16.36 -2.96 -13.50
C LYS A 47 -17.83 -3.08 -13.08
N ARG A 48 -18.32 -4.30 -12.85
CA ARG A 48 -19.72 -4.57 -12.47
C ARG A 48 -19.88 -4.85 -10.98
N GLN A 49 -18.81 -4.76 -10.20
CA GLN A 49 -18.85 -5.14 -8.80
C GLN A 49 -19.77 -4.23 -8.00
N LYS A 50 -20.71 -4.85 -7.29
CA LYS A 50 -21.60 -4.23 -6.32
C LYS A 50 -21.61 -5.05 -5.04
N THR A 51 -21.78 -4.38 -3.92
CA THR A 51 -21.95 -5.01 -2.61
C THR A 51 -23.35 -4.75 -2.11
N LYS A 52 -24.02 -5.81 -1.67
CA LYS A 52 -25.31 -5.71 -0.99
C LYS A 52 -25.06 -5.30 0.45
N VAL A 53 -25.65 -4.19 0.85
CA VAL A 53 -25.58 -3.64 2.20
C VAL A 53 -26.98 -3.63 2.78
N ARG A 54 -27.13 -4.13 4.02
CA ARG A 54 -28.38 -4.05 4.77
C ARG A 54 -28.41 -2.75 5.54
N ARG A 55 -29.42 -1.93 5.29
CA ARG A 55 -29.70 -0.71 6.05
C ARG A 55 -30.95 -0.95 6.90
N ILE A 56 -30.83 -0.72 8.21
CA ILE A 56 -31.96 -0.81 9.14
C ILE A 56 -32.58 0.57 9.23
N ILE A 57 -33.81 0.72 8.76
CA ILE A 57 -34.57 1.95 8.88
C ILE A 57 -35.52 1.80 10.07
N LYS A 58 -35.44 2.73 11.03
CA LYS A 58 -36.43 2.85 12.11
C LYS A 58 -37.55 3.74 11.61
N VAL A 59 -38.78 3.21 11.52
CA VAL A 59 -39.97 3.99 11.18
C VAL A 59 -40.64 4.40 12.50
N GLU A 60 -40.70 5.70 12.77
CA GLU A 60 -41.39 6.25 13.95
C GLU A 60 -42.87 6.51 13.65
N GLU A 61 -43.67 5.45 13.53
CA GLU A 61 -45.12 5.57 13.63
C GLU A 61 -45.67 4.51 14.59
N GLY A 62 -45.77 4.87 15.87
CA GLY A 62 -46.61 4.24 16.89
C GLY A 62 -46.26 2.83 17.37
N ALA A 63 -45.51 2.03 16.60
CA ALA A 63 -44.98 0.74 17.00
C ALA A 63 -43.64 0.52 16.31
N SER A 64 -42.57 0.39 17.10
CA SER A 64 -41.18 0.27 16.65
C SER A 64 -40.97 -0.92 15.70
N THR A 65 -41.27 -0.71 14.42
CA THR A 65 -41.07 -1.71 13.37
C THR A 65 -39.78 -1.34 12.65
N THR A 66 -38.73 -2.16 12.84
CA THR A 66 -37.47 -2.02 12.10
C THR A 66 -37.64 -2.65 10.73
N GLN A 67 -37.47 -1.88 9.66
CA GLN A 67 -37.51 -2.38 8.30
C GLN A 67 -36.07 -2.59 7.81
N GLU A 68 -35.73 -3.82 7.43
CA GLU A 68 -34.45 -4.13 6.79
C GLU A 68 -34.58 -3.87 5.28
N VAL A 69 -33.82 -2.91 4.77
CA VAL A 69 -33.73 -2.62 3.34
C VAL A 69 -32.38 -3.12 2.83
N GLU A 70 -32.40 -3.97 1.79
CA GLU A 70 -31.20 -4.36 1.07
C GLU A 70 -30.92 -3.32 -0.04
N GLU A 71 -29.84 -2.56 0.11
CA GLU A 71 -29.34 -1.60 -0.88
C GLU A 71 -28.12 -2.19 -1.60
N GLU A 72 -28.02 -1.99 -2.92
CA GLU A 72 -26.83 -2.33 -3.69
C GLU A 72 -25.93 -1.09 -3.87
N ILE A 73 -24.72 -1.14 -3.32
CA ILE A 73 -23.73 -0.06 -3.42
C ILE A 73 -22.63 -0.49 -4.38
N GLU A 74 -22.23 0.42 -5.28
CA GLU A 74 -21.08 0.21 -6.16
C GLU A 74 -19.77 0.31 -5.35
N ASN A 75 -18.91 -0.70 -5.46
CA ASN A 75 -17.61 -0.75 -4.78
C ASN A 75 -16.49 -1.16 -5.76
N VAL A 76 -16.57 -0.58 -6.97
CA VAL A 76 -15.69 -0.83 -8.11
C VAL A 76 -14.27 -0.35 -7.78
N VAL A 77 -14.12 0.82 -7.15
CA VAL A 77 -12.82 1.38 -6.77
C VAL A 77 -12.10 0.46 -5.78
N GLU A 78 -12.78 0.03 -4.73
CA GLU A 78 -12.22 -0.83 -3.68
C GLU A 78 -11.78 -2.16 -4.27
N THR A 79 -12.60 -2.73 -5.14
CA THR A 79 -12.32 -3.99 -5.81
C THR A 79 -11.14 -3.85 -6.78
N LEU A 80 -11.06 -2.74 -7.51
CA LEU A 80 -9.92 -2.42 -8.37
C LEU A 80 -8.62 -2.28 -7.55
N LEU A 81 -8.65 -1.53 -6.44
CA LEU A 81 -7.51 -1.36 -5.55
C LEU A 81 -7.07 -2.69 -4.94
N TYR A 82 -8.03 -3.53 -4.51
CA TYR A 82 -7.75 -4.87 -4.01
C TYR A 82 -7.10 -5.75 -5.08
N ALA A 83 -7.61 -5.74 -6.31
CA ALA A 83 -7.05 -6.50 -7.42
C ALA A 83 -5.61 -6.07 -7.76
N ILE A 84 -5.34 -4.76 -7.71
CA ILE A 84 -3.98 -4.21 -7.87
C ILE A 84 -3.07 -4.74 -6.76
N ASN A 85 -3.47 -4.56 -5.49
CA ASN A 85 -2.68 -5.02 -4.34
C ASN A 85 -2.39 -6.52 -4.41
N LEU A 86 -3.39 -7.33 -4.76
CA LEU A 86 -3.27 -8.77 -4.89
C LEU A 86 -2.29 -9.17 -6.00
N HIS A 87 -2.36 -8.51 -7.17
CA HIS A 87 -1.47 -8.85 -8.29
C HIS A 87 -0.01 -8.47 -8.01
N PHE A 88 0.22 -7.30 -7.43
CA PHE A 88 1.57 -6.82 -7.10
C PHE A 88 2.08 -7.34 -5.74
N GLY A 89 1.28 -8.16 -5.05
CA GLY A 89 1.64 -8.77 -3.77
C GLY A 89 1.83 -7.76 -2.63
N LEU A 90 1.37 -6.52 -2.81
CA LEU A 90 1.64 -5.41 -1.88
C LEU A 90 1.06 -5.72 -0.50
N GLY A 91 1.93 -5.83 0.50
CA GLY A 91 1.52 -6.05 1.89
C GLY A 91 1.05 -7.47 2.22
N SER A 92 1.30 -8.45 1.34
CA SER A 92 1.14 -9.87 1.69
C SER A 92 2.22 -10.34 2.67
N ASP A 93 1.96 -11.36 3.48
CA ASP A 93 2.98 -11.93 4.39
C ASP A 93 4.23 -12.41 3.64
N THR A 94 4.04 -12.92 2.41
CA THR A 94 5.14 -13.31 1.53
C THR A 94 5.98 -12.11 1.08
N ASP A 95 5.34 -10.98 0.75
CA ASP A 95 6.05 -9.73 0.43
C ASP A 95 6.84 -9.25 1.65
N VAL A 96 6.22 -9.16 2.83
CA VAL A 96 6.91 -8.75 4.08
C VAL A 96 8.15 -9.60 4.37
N GLU A 97 8.05 -10.92 4.22
CA GLU A 97 9.20 -11.83 4.42
C GLU A 97 10.28 -11.63 3.34
N ASN A 98 9.89 -11.43 2.08
CA ASN A 98 10.82 -11.12 1.00
C ASN A 98 11.54 -9.78 1.24
N GLN A 99 10.82 -8.75 1.70
CA GLN A 99 11.42 -7.46 2.07
C GLN A 99 12.42 -7.62 3.21
N ARG A 100 12.10 -8.46 4.21
CA ARG A 100 12.99 -8.74 5.34
C ARG A 100 14.30 -9.38 4.86
N LYS A 101 14.22 -10.35 3.95
CA LYS A 101 15.40 -10.97 3.32
C LYS A 101 16.22 -9.97 2.52
N ILE A 102 15.57 -9.09 1.76
CA ILE A 102 16.27 -8.06 0.98
C ILE A 102 17.01 -7.11 1.91
N ILE A 103 16.36 -6.57 2.94
CA ILE A 103 17.00 -5.65 3.90
C ILE A 103 18.20 -6.33 4.58
N LYS A 104 18.04 -7.58 5.03
CA LYS A 104 19.11 -8.33 5.71
C LYS A 104 20.37 -8.47 4.84
N ASN A 105 20.19 -8.59 3.52
CA ASN A 105 21.28 -8.73 2.55
C ASN A 105 21.69 -7.40 1.90
N LEU A 106 21.02 -6.30 2.23
CA LEU A 106 21.31 -4.99 1.66
C LEU A 106 22.60 -4.45 2.28
N LYS A 107 23.62 -4.25 1.45
CA LYS A 107 24.92 -3.70 1.84
C LYS A 107 25.28 -2.49 0.98
N CYS A 108 25.92 -1.52 1.60
CA CYS A 108 26.48 -0.35 0.95
C CYS A 108 27.92 -0.68 0.53
N SER A 109 28.17 -0.77 -0.77
CA SER A 109 29.49 -1.17 -1.29
C SER A 109 30.52 -0.03 -1.30
N SER A 110 30.10 1.22 -1.40
CA SER A 110 30.98 2.39 -1.45
C SER A 110 30.27 3.67 -0.99
N MET A 111 31.02 4.75 -0.79
CA MET A 111 30.46 6.06 -0.43
C MET A 111 29.53 6.63 -1.51
N GLU A 112 29.84 6.38 -2.78
CA GLU A 112 29.00 6.81 -3.91
C GLU A 112 27.62 6.15 -3.87
N ASN A 113 27.57 4.91 -3.40
CA ASN A 113 26.34 4.13 -3.28
C ASN A 113 25.56 4.41 -1.99
N PHE A 114 26.06 5.27 -1.09
CA PHE A 114 25.40 5.54 0.18
C PHE A 114 24.00 6.12 0.01
N ARG A 115 23.80 7.04 -0.95
CA ARG A 115 22.48 7.63 -1.22
C ARG A 115 21.49 6.56 -1.64
N TRP A 116 21.86 5.71 -2.59
CA TRP A 116 21.03 4.59 -3.04
C TRP A 116 20.75 3.61 -1.90
N TYR A 117 21.78 3.24 -1.13
CA TYR A 117 21.63 2.33 0.01
C TYR A 117 20.62 2.87 1.03
N LYS A 118 20.77 4.14 1.41
CA LYS A 118 19.87 4.82 2.34
C LYS A 118 18.43 4.84 1.83
N ASP A 119 18.24 5.26 0.58
CA ASP A 119 16.91 5.37 -0.02
C ASP A 119 16.25 3.99 -0.15
N MET A 120 17.01 2.96 -0.53
CA MET A 120 16.52 1.57 -0.61
C MET A 120 16.19 0.98 0.76
N PHE A 121 17.03 1.23 1.78
CA PHE A 121 16.77 0.75 3.12
C PHE A 121 15.50 1.39 3.70
N LEU A 122 15.37 2.71 3.58
CA LEU A 122 14.20 3.46 4.07
C LEU A 122 12.93 3.10 3.32
N LEU A 123 12.97 2.95 1.99
CA LEU A 123 11.80 2.55 1.23
C LEU A 123 11.24 1.20 1.72
N ARG A 124 12.12 0.27 2.08
CA ARG A 124 11.74 -1.08 2.50
C ARG A 124 11.33 -1.15 3.98
N ILE A 125 11.96 -0.36 4.85
CA ILE A 125 11.63 -0.39 6.29
C ILE A 125 10.20 0.09 6.57
N TYR A 126 9.69 1.06 5.79
CA TYR A 126 8.34 1.62 5.99
C TYR A 126 7.20 0.64 5.71
N ILE A 127 7.50 -0.54 5.17
CA ILE A 127 6.53 -1.64 5.02
C ILE A 127 6.26 -2.30 6.39
N PHE A 128 7.21 -2.23 7.32
CA PHE A 128 7.09 -2.87 8.63
C PHE A 128 6.41 -1.96 9.65
N LYS A 129 5.49 -2.53 10.44
CA LYS A 129 4.79 -1.80 11.52
C LYS A 129 5.75 -1.32 12.61
N ASP A 130 6.85 -2.03 12.83
CA ASP A 130 7.88 -1.74 13.82
C ASP A 130 9.10 -1.02 13.20
N CYS A 131 8.91 -0.27 12.11
CA CYS A 131 9.98 0.44 11.41
C CYS A 131 10.82 1.39 12.29
N ASN A 132 10.27 1.85 13.42
CA ASN A 132 10.98 2.72 14.37
C ASN A 132 11.82 1.96 15.41
N ALA A 133 11.78 0.62 15.41
CA ALA A 133 12.49 -0.20 16.37
C ALA A 133 14.01 -0.07 16.24
N ARG A 134 14.71 -0.16 17.37
CA ARG A 134 16.17 0.04 17.46
C ARG A 134 16.96 -0.94 16.58
N HIS A 135 16.51 -2.18 16.48
CA HIS A 135 17.21 -3.23 15.72
C HIS A 135 17.37 -2.87 14.23
N TRP A 136 16.46 -2.09 13.65
CA TRP A 136 16.61 -1.63 12.27
C TRP A 136 17.71 -0.59 12.11
N LYS A 137 17.93 0.26 13.12
CA LYS A 137 19.04 1.24 13.13
C LYS A 137 20.38 0.53 13.21
N GLU A 138 20.46 -0.52 14.04
CA GLU A 138 21.65 -1.37 14.13
C GLU A 138 21.92 -2.09 12.81
N MET A 139 20.89 -2.69 12.20
CA MET A 139 20.99 -3.35 10.90
C MET A 139 21.38 -2.40 9.76
N PHE A 140 20.94 -1.14 9.81
CA PHE A 140 21.38 -0.09 8.88
C PHE A 140 22.88 0.16 9.00
N ILE A 141 23.40 0.29 10.23
CA ILE A 141 24.82 0.54 10.47
C ILE A 141 25.66 -0.68 10.03
N ASP A 142 25.20 -1.90 10.31
CA ASP A 142 25.85 -3.15 9.88
C ASP A 142 25.89 -3.31 8.35
N GLY A 143 25.05 -2.58 7.63
CA GLY A 143 25.05 -2.55 6.17
C GLY A 143 26.09 -1.61 5.57
N LEU A 144 26.70 -0.72 6.36
CA LEU A 144 27.68 0.25 5.89
C LEU A 144 29.09 -0.36 5.76
N PRO A 145 29.98 0.24 4.94
CA PRO A 145 31.40 -0.08 4.99
C PRO A 145 31.96 0.11 6.41
N SER A 146 32.90 -0.74 6.82
CA SER A 146 33.42 -0.80 8.20
C SER A 146 33.85 0.56 8.76
N PHE A 147 34.61 1.35 7.99
CA PHE A 147 35.05 2.68 8.39
C PHE A 147 33.90 3.66 8.65
N MET A 148 32.83 3.59 7.84
CA MET A 148 31.66 4.46 8.00
C MET A 148 30.83 4.03 9.21
N ALA A 149 30.64 2.72 9.39
CA ALA A 149 29.96 2.18 10.56
C ALA A 149 30.66 2.64 11.85
N GLU A 150 32.00 2.55 11.90
CA GLU A 150 32.81 3.01 13.02
C GLU A 150 32.66 4.52 13.28
N CYS A 151 32.66 5.34 12.22
CA CYS A 151 32.40 6.78 12.34
C CYS A 151 31.02 7.08 12.94
N VAL A 152 29.99 6.33 12.56
CA VAL A 152 28.64 6.45 13.13
C VAL A 152 28.64 6.04 14.60
N TYR A 153 29.22 4.90 14.95
CA TYR A 153 29.33 4.44 16.34
C TYR A 153 30.07 5.44 17.23
N ASN A 154 31.19 5.97 16.75
CA ASN A 154 31.96 6.99 17.47
C ASN A 154 31.17 8.29 17.67
N SER A 155 30.39 8.70 16.68
CA SER A 155 29.51 9.88 16.78
C SER A 155 28.38 9.66 17.78
N LEU A 156 27.78 8.46 17.78
CA LEU A 156 26.73 8.09 18.74
C LEU A 156 27.26 8.04 20.17
N ASN A 157 28.44 7.44 20.39
CA ASN A 157 29.09 7.39 21.71
C ASN A 157 29.42 8.78 22.25
N LYS A 158 29.77 9.73 21.38
CA LYS A 158 29.99 11.13 21.77
C LYS A 158 28.69 11.86 22.10
N ALA A 159 27.63 11.63 21.34
CA ALA A 159 26.35 12.30 21.53
C ALA A 159 25.57 11.77 22.75
N TYR A 160 25.72 10.48 23.05
CA TYR A 160 25.06 9.79 24.15
C TYR A 160 26.10 9.02 24.99
N PRO A 161 26.93 9.72 25.79
CA PRO A 161 27.85 9.06 26.70
C PRO A 161 27.05 8.23 27.73
N LYS A 162 27.56 7.03 28.03
CA LYS A 162 26.96 6.11 29.02
C LYS A 162 27.07 6.66 30.44
#